data_AF-A0A967FAR1-F1
#
_entry.id   AF-A0A967FAR1-F1
#
_cell.length_a   1.000
_cell.length_b   1.000
_cell.length_c   1.000
_cell.angle_alpha   90.00
_cell.angle_beta   90.00
_cell.angle_gamma   90.00
#
_symmetry.space_group_name_H-M   'P 1'
#
loop_
_entity.id
_entity.type
_entity.pdbx_description
1 polymer ?
#
loop_
_entity_poly.entity_id
_entity_poly.type
_entity_poly.pdbx_seq_one_letter_code
_entity_poly.pdbx_strand_id
1 'polypeptide(L)'
;MRNRANLKTSVIIFIFFVSMACSIAGGNAIYVDDDATAGGNGESWKNAYKYLQDALAVATNGDEIFVGKGTYRPDEDSANPSGTGNRQATFQLKNGVALRGGYAGFGQPDPDARDPNTHETILSGDLLGNDGPNFANNAENSYHVVTGNGTNATTVLDGLTITAGNANGIGWENHGGGMGNSGGNLTVTNCAFIENSAEFGGGM
;
A
#
# COMPACT_ATOMS: atom_id res chain seq x y z
N MET A 1 -68.88 38.49 -17.30
CA MET A 1 -68.11 37.64 -16.35
C MET A 1 -67.01 36.94 -17.13
N ARG A 2 -65.76 37.09 -16.67
CA ARG A 2 -64.51 36.65 -17.31
C ARG A 2 -64.33 35.13 -17.18
N ASN A 3 -63.75 34.48 -18.18
CA ASN A 3 -62.61 33.60 -17.95
C ASN A 3 -61.88 33.28 -19.27
N ARG A 4 -60.67 33.84 -19.44
CA ARG A 4 -59.69 33.41 -20.43
C ARG A 4 -58.63 32.62 -19.66
N ALA A 5 -58.49 31.33 -19.97
CA ALA A 5 -57.41 30.50 -19.45
C ALA A 5 -56.10 30.86 -20.17
N ASN A 6 -55.10 31.32 -19.41
CA ASN A 6 -53.74 31.55 -19.90
C ASN A 6 -52.93 30.27 -19.70
N LEU A 7 -52.62 29.55 -20.78
CA LEU A 7 -51.69 28.42 -20.76
C LEU A 7 -50.26 29.00 -20.84
N LYS A 8 -49.50 28.91 -19.74
CA LYS A 8 -48.08 29.29 -19.71
C LYS A 8 -47.25 28.10 -20.19
N THR A 9 -46.70 28.19 -21.40
CA THR A 9 -45.73 27.23 -21.92
C THR A 9 -44.37 27.49 -21.27
N SER A 10 -43.95 26.66 -20.33
CA SER A 10 -42.61 26.71 -19.74
C SER A 10 -41.63 25.93 -20.63
N VAL A 11 -40.62 26.61 -21.16
CA VAL A 11 -39.51 25.99 -21.89
C VAL A 11 -38.44 25.59 -20.87
N ILE A 12 -38.18 24.29 -20.74
CA ILE A 12 -37.11 23.75 -19.90
C ILE A 12 -35.87 23.57 -20.78
N ILE A 13 -34.83 24.38 -20.54
CA ILE A 13 -33.54 24.28 -21.21
C ILE A 13 -32.69 23.28 -20.41
N PHE A 14 -32.45 22.09 -20.97
CA PHE A 14 -31.45 21.15 -20.47
C PHE A 14 -30.07 21.59 -20.95
N ILE A 15 -29.26 22.16 -20.06
CA ILE A 15 -27.84 22.42 -20.32
C ILE A 15 -27.11 21.09 -20.12
N PHE A 16 -26.71 20.45 -21.22
CA PHE A 16 -25.80 19.31 -21.19
C PHE A 16 -24.39 19.84 -20.91
N PHE A 17 -23.91 19.67 -19.69
CA PHE A 17 -22.50 19.87 -19.35
C PHE A 17 -21.73 18.64 -19.84
N VAL A 18 -21.09 18.73 -21.00
CA VAL A 18 -20.07 17.76 -21.41
C VAL A 18 -18.81 18.11 -20.63
N SER A 19 -18.57 17.44 -19.51
CA SER A 19 -17.28 17.48 -18.83
C SER A 19 -16.27 16.71 -19.69
N MET A 20 -15.49 17.44 -20.50
CA MET A 20 -14.30 16.86 -21.10
C MET A 20 -13.30 16.63 -19.97
N ALA A 21 -13.24 15.40 -19.47
CA ALA A 21 -12.13 14.96 -18.65
C ALA A 21 -10.90 14.94 -19.57
N CYS A 22 -10.04 15.93 -19.40
CA CYS A 22 -8.67 15.82 -19.88
C CYS A 22 -8.03 14.72 -19.04
N SER A 23 -7.93 13.51 -19.59
CA SER A 23 -7.10 12.46 -19.00
C SER A 23 -5.67 12.95 -19.06
N ILE A 24 -5.21 13.56 -17.96
CA ILE A 24 -3.79 13.76 -17.72
C ILE A 24 -3.22 12.34 -17.71
N ALA A 25 -2.21 12.08 -18.55
CA ALA A 25 -1.50 10.81 -18.56
C ALA A 25 -0.68 10.66 -17.26
N GLY A 26 -1.36 10.37 -16.16
CA GLY A 26 -0.82 9.99 -14.86
C GLY A 26 -1.56 8.75 -14.37
N GLY A 27 -0.89 7.86 -13.65
CA GLY A 27 -1.54 6.64 -13.16
C GLY A 27 -2.54 6.90 -12.04
N ASN A 28 -3.19 5.83 -11.61
CA ASN A 28 -4.29 5.88 -10.67
C ASN A 28 -3.79 6.00 -9.22
N ALA A 29 -4.59 6.68 -8.40
CA ALA A 29 -4.50 6.63 -6.96
C ALA A 29 -5.15 5.33 -6.46
N ILE A 30 -4.40 4.50 -5.73
CA ILE A 30 -4.88 3.26 -5.12
C ILE A 30 -4.76 3.40 -3.60
N TYR A 31 -5.87 3.22 -2.88
CA TYR A 31 -5.92 3.41 -1.43
C TYR A 31 -5.94 2.06 -0.71
N VAL A 32 -5.13 1.95 0.35
CA VAL A 32 -4.97 0.75 1.18
C VAL A 32 -5.05 1.12 2.65
N ASP A 33 -5.83 0.37 3.43
CA ASP A 33 -5.98 0.63 4.85
C ASP A 33 -6.36 -0.66 5.61
N ASP A 34 -5.58 -1.07 6.62
CA ASP A 34 -5.83 -2.29 7.39
C ASP A 34 -7.11 -2.23 8.25
N ASP A 35 -7.60 -1.02 8.56
CA ASP A 35 -8.89 -0.77 9.21
C ASP A 35 -10.06 -0.81 8.22
N ALA A 36 -9.81 -0.86 6.90
CA ALA A 36 -10.87 -0.95 5.91
C ALA A 36 -11.67 -2.26 6.02
N THR A 37 -12.92 -2.20 5.55
CA THR A 37 -13.74 -3.39 5.35
C THR A 37 -13.23 -4.19 4.16
N ALA A 38 -13.15 -5.51 4.30
CA ALA A 38 -12.77 -6.38 3.19
C ALA A 38 -13.69 -6.21 1.97
N GLY A 39 -13.12 -6.27 0.76
CA GLY A 39 -13.86 -6.14 -0.51
C GLY A 39 -13.88 -4.75 -1.13
N GLY A 40 -13.10 -3.79 -0.61
CA GLY A 40 -12.86 -2.51 -1.26
C GLY A 40 -12.13 -2.66 -2.61
N ASN A 41 -12.26 -1.66 -3.47
CA ASN A 41 -11.68 -1.64 -4.84
C ASN A 41 -10.47 -0.70 -4.97
N GLY A 42 -10.07 -0.04 -3.88
CA GLY A 42 -8.93 0.85 -3.83
C GLY A 42 -9.13 2.22 -4.47
N GLU A 43 -10.35 2.62 -4.84
CA GLU A 43 -10.58 3.92 -5.54
C GLU A 43 -10.67 5.13 -4.59
N SER A 44 -10.80 4.90 -3.28
CA SER A 44 -10.84 5.95 -2.25
C SER A 44 -10.59 5.33 -0.87
N TRP A 45 -10.28 6.13 0.15
CA TRP A 45 -10.20 5.66 1.54
C TRP A 45 -11.44 4.87 1.99
N LYS A 46 -12.65 5.28 1.56
CA LYS A 46 -13.91 4.58 1.91
C LYS A 46 -13.99 3.19 1.30
N ASN A 47 -13.41 2.99 0.12
CA ASN A 47 -13.40 1.72 -0.59
C ASN A 47 -11.97 1.17 -0.69
N ALA A 48 -11.11 1.47 0.29
CA ALA A 48 -9.71 1.06 0.26
C ALA A 48 -9.57 -0.47 0.24
N TYR A 49 -8.50 -0.96 -0.37
CA TYR A 49 -8.12 -2.36 -0.17
C TYR A 49 -7.72 -2.56 1.29
N LYS A 50 -8.20 -3.64 1.90
CA LYS A 50 -7.79 -3.99 3.27
C LYS A 50 -6.35 -4.52 3.32
N TYR A 51 -5.97 -5.30 2.31
CA TYR A 51 -4.67 -5.95 2.23
C TYR A 51 -3.81 -5.29 1.16
N LEU A 52 -2.58 -4.95 1.51
CA LEU A 52 -1.65 -4.30 0.58
C LEU A 52 -1.30 -5.21 -0.62
N GLN A 53 -1.33 -6.53 -0.46
CA GLN A 53 -1.09 -7.46 -1.57
C GLN A 53 -2.15 -7.36 -2.67
N ASP A 54 -3.42 -7.12 -2.33
CA ASP A 54 -4.47 -6.95 -3.34
C ASP A 54 -4.22 -5.69 -4.19
N ALA A 55 -3.81 -4.59 -3.55
CA ALA A 55 -3.46 -3.36 -4.23
C ALA A 55 -2.20 -3.50 -5.10
N LEU A 56 -1.16 -4.13 -4.57
CA LEU A 56 0.06 -4.42 -5.33
C LEU A 56 -0.24 -5.34 -6.51
N ALA A 57 -1.18 -6.28 -6.41
CA ALA A 57 -1.53 -7.17 -7.52
C ALA A 57 -2.09 -6.40 -8.73
N VAL A 58 -2.97 -5.42 -8.49
CA VAL A 58 -3.63 -4.63 -9.55
C VAL A 58 -2.82 -3.44 -10.04
N ALA A 59 -1.88 -2.93 -9.24
CA ALA A 59 -1.08 -1.76 -9.59
C ALA A 59 -0.22 -1.97 -10.85
N THR A 60 -0.15 -0.93 -11.67
CA THR A 60 0.54 -0.85 -12.95
C THR A 60 1.40 0.41 -13.05
N ASN A 61 2.20 0.51 -14.11
CA ASN A 61 3.13 1.62 -14.30
C ASN A 61 2.41 2.98 -14.27
N GLY A 62 2.88 3.88 -13.42
CA GLY A 62 2.33 5.21 -13.20
C GLY A 62 1.44 5.32 -11.96
N ASP A 63 0.98 4.19 -11.40
CA ASP A 63 0.07 4.18 -10.24
C ASP A 63 0.79 4.58 -8.94
N GLU A 64 0.07 5.24 -8.05
CA GLU A 64 0.52 5.55 -6.69
C GLU A 64 -0.40 4.85 -5.68
N ILE A 65 0.21 4.05 -4.81
CA ILE A 65 -0.47 3.35 -3.72
C ILE A 65 -0.29 4.18 -2.44
N PHE A 66 -1.39 4.70 -1.91
CA PHE A 66 -1.47 5.43 -0.65
C PHE A 66 -1.90 4.47 0.46
N VAL A 67 -1.05 4.34 1.48
CA VAL A 67 -1.24 3.37 2.56
C VAL A 67 -1.51 4.09 3.87
N GLY A 68 -2.64 3.77 4.49
CA GLY A 68 -3.02 4.26 5.80
C GLY A 68 -2.06 3.77 6.89
N LYS A 69 -2.06 4.44 8.03
CA LYS A 69 -1.43 3.95 9.25
C LYS A 69 -1.94 2.55 9.57
N GLY A 70 -1.11 1.71 10.16
CA GLY A 70 -1.46 0.32 10.42
C GLY A 70 -0.31 -0.64 10.15
N THR A 71 -0.59 -1.94 10.29
CA THR A 71 0.40 -3.01 10.10
C THR A 71 -0.06 -3.97 9.02
N TYR A 72 0.78 -4.12 7.99
CA TYR A 72 0.50 -4.94 6.82
C TYR A 72 1.49 -6.10 6.76
N ARG A 73 0.98 -7.32 6.62
CA ARG A 73 1.80 -8.52 6.44
C ARG A 73 1.78 -8.99 4.99
N PRO A 74 2.91 -9.46 4.44
CA PRO A 74 3.00 -9.78 3.03
C PRO A 74 2.30 -11.08 2.65
N ASP A 75 1.92 -11.91 3.62
CA ASP A 75 1.24 -13.17 3.41
C ASP A 75 -0.29 -13.09 3.58
N GLU A 76 -0.81 -11.89 3.87
CA GLU A 76 -2.23 -11.59 3.97
C GLU A 76 -2.77 -10.99 2.66
N ASP A 77 -3.87 -11.56 2.18
CA ASP A 77 -4.64 -11.05 1.05
C ASP A 77 -6.14 -11.38 1.23
N SER A 78 -6.97 -10.94 0.27
CA SER A 78 -8.42 -11.21 0.32
C SER A 78 -8.80 -12.69 0.32
N ALA A 79 -7.94 -13.58 -0.18
CA ALA A 79 -8.14 -15.03 -0.18
C ALA A 79 -7.60 -15.70 1.09
N ASN A 80 -6.59 -15.11 1.72
CA ASN A 80 -5.88 -15.60 2.90
C ASN A 80 -5.83 -14.51 3.99
N PRO A 81 -6.99 -14.10 4.55
CA PRO A 81 -7.08 -12.96 5.47
C PRO A 81 -6.42 -13.20 6.83
N SER A 82 -5.93 -14.40 7.10
CA SER A 82 -5.21 -14.78 8.33
C SER A 82 -3.77 -15.19 8.05
N GLY A 83 -3.24 -14.82 6.89
CA GLY A 83 -1.92 -15.20 6.45
C GLY A 83 -1.85 -16.61 5.86
N THR A 84 -0.78 -16.88 5.13
CA THR A 84 -0.44 -18.22 4.63
C THR A 84 0.66 -18.89 5.44
N GLY A 85 1.38 -18.12 6.28
CA GLY A 85 2.59 -18.56 6.98
C GLY A 85 3.78 -18.80 6.06
N ASN A 86 3.70 -18.40 4.78
CA ASN A 86 4.78 -18.58 3.84
C ASN A 86 5.88 -17.54 4.05
N ARG A 87 7.04 -17.97 4.56
CA ARG A 87 8.21 -17.10 4.76
C ARG A 87 8.76 -16.44 3.48
N GLN A 88 8.38 -16.94 2.30
CA GLN A 88 8.74 -16.32 1.02
C GLN A 88 7.80 -15.17 0.62
N ALA A 89 6.71 -14.96 1.35
CA ALA A 89 5.81 -13.84 1.11
C ALA A 89 6.56 -12.52 1.32
N THR A 90 6.40 -11.61 0.37
CA THR A 90 7.05 -10.29 0.32
C THR A 90 6.12 -9.28 -0.36
N PHE A 91 6.27 -8.00 -0.01
CA PHE A 91 5.75 -6.91 -0.81
C PHE A 91 6.69 -6.67 -2.01
N GLN A 92 6.40 -7.32 -3.13
CA GLN A 92 7.18 -7.17 -4.36
C GLN A 92 6.89 -5.82 -5.03
N LEU A 93 7.90 -4.97 -5.09
CA LEU A 93 7.79 -3.67 -5.73
C LEU A 93 7.80 -3.79 -7.26
N LYS A 94 7.10 -2.88 -7.92
CA LYS A 94 6.89 -2.86 -9.38
C LYS A 94 7.47 -1.60 -10.01
N ASN A 95 7.99 -1.74 -11.22
CA ASN A 95 8.48 -0.61 -12.02
C ASN A 95 7.37 0.41 -12.28
N GLY A 96 7.66 1.68 -12.01
CA GLY A 96 6.73 2.80 -12.20
C GLY A 96 5.62 2.91 -11.16
N VAL A 97 5.63 2.09 -10.11
CA VAL A 97 4.67 2.18 -9.00
C VAL A 97 5.33 2.88 -7.82
N ALA A 98 4.63 3.84 -7.24
CA ALA A 98 5.01 4.44 -5.96
C ALA A 98 4.19 3.81 -4.83
N LEU A 99 4.85 3.43 -3.73
CA LEU A 99 4.22 2.96 -2.51
C LEU A 99 4.51 3.98 -1.39
N ARG A 100 3.46 4.61 -0.87
CA ARG A 100 3.57 5.72 0.08
C ARG A 100 2.80 5.45 1.36
N GLY A 101 3.52 5.28 2.46
CA GLY A 101 2.97 5.22 3.80
C GLY A 101 2.84 6.61 4.44
N GLY A 102 2.29 6.62 5.65
CA GLY A 102 2.20 7.83 6.47
C GLY A 102 0.84 8.54 6.43
N TYR A 103 -0.22 7.93 5.90
CA TYR A 103 -1.53 8.57 5.78
C TYR A 103 -2.43 8.25 6.98
N ALA A 104 -3.24 9.23 7.40
CA ALA A 104 -4.18 9.03 8.49
C ALA A 104 -5.19 7.92 8.19
N GLY A 105 -5.66 7.84 6.95
CA GLY A 105 -6.41 6.70 6.43
C GLY A 105 -7.90 6.70 6.73
N PHE A 106 -8.54 5.55 6.47
CA PHE A 106 -9.96 5.32 6.61
C PHE A 106 -10.48 5.64 8.02
N GLY A 107 -11.68 6.22 8.09
CA GLY A 107 -12.33 6.55 9.36
C GLY A 107 -11.76 7.78 10.10
N GLN A 108 -10.71 8.42 9.59
CA GLN A 108 -10.15 9.64 10.19
C GLN A 108 -10.88 10.92 9.72
N PRO A 109 -10.83 12.02 10.50
CA PRO A 109 -11.42 13.31 10.09
C PRO A 109 -10.82 13.90 8.82
N ASP A 110 -9.51 13.70 8.62
CA ASP A 110 -8.79 14.04 7.40
C ASP A 110 -7.94 12.82 6.98
N PRO A 111 -8.52 11.90 6.17
CA PRO A 111 -7.84 10.69 5.73
C PRO A 111 -6.55 10.94 4.93
N ASP A 112 -6.47 12.08 4.23
CA ASP A 112 -5.34 12.45 3.38
C ASP A 112 -4.20 13.12 4.16
N ALA A 113 -4.38 13.39 5.47
CA ALA A 113 -3.33 13.95 6.30
C ALA A 113 -2.12 13.00 6.35
N ARG A 114 -1.01 13.43 5.76
CA ARG A 114 0.21 12.63 5.66
C ARG A 114 1.30 13.13 6.61
N ASP A 115 1.68 12.29 7.57
CA ASP A 115 2.83 12.47 8.45
C ASP A 115 3.32 11.09 8.91
N PRO A 116 4.42 10.56 8.35
CA PRO A 116 4.96 9.26 8.72
C PRO A 116 5.33 9.12 10.21
N ASN A 117 5.51 10.22 10.95
CA ASN A 117 5.81 10.14 12.39
C ASN A 117 4.57 9.95 13.26
N THR A 118 3.38 10.36 12.79
CA THR A 118 2.12 10.25 13.55
C THR A 118 1.17 9.21 12.98
N HIS A 119 1.31 8.89 11.70
CA HIS A 119 0.47 7.94 10.97
C HIS A 119 1.34 6.79 10.46
N GLU A 120 2.05 6.13 11.37
CA GLU A 120 3.02 5.10 11.01
C GLU A 120 2.38 3.96 10.22
N THR A 121 2.94 3.69 9.05
CA THR A 121 2.58 2.55 8.20
C THR A 121 3.70 1.52 8.29
N ILE A 122 3.39 0.36 8.85
CA ILE A 122 4.34 -0.71 9.14
C ILE A 122 4.14 -1.84 8.14
N LEU A 123 5.18 -2.14 7.37
CA LEU A 123 5.31 -3.39 6.64
C LEU A 123 6.05 -4.37 7.55
N SER A 124 5.36 -5.42 8.00
CA SER A 124 5.90 -6.36 8.99
C SER A 124 6.09 -7.76 8.42
N GLY A 125 7.27 -8.32 8.64
CA GLY A 125 7.56 -9.73 8.40
C GLY A 125 7.08 -10.69 9.49
N ASP A 126 6.57 -10.20 10.63
CA ASP A 126 6.03 -11.02 11.72
C ASP A 126 4.71 -11.67 11.31
N LEU A 127 4.79 -12.82 10.64
CA LEU A 127 3.65 -13.48 10.00
C LEU A 127 2.61 -13.97 11.01
N LEU A 128 3.02 -14.31 12.23
CA LEU A 128 2.11 -14.80 13.28
C LEU A 128 1.70 -13.71 14.28
N GLY A 129 2.25 -12.50 14.17
CA GLY A 129 1.96 -11.40 15.09
C GLY A 129 2.43 -11.69 16.52
N ASN A 130 3.49 -12.47 16.67
CA ASN A 130 3.93 -13.04 17.95
C ASN A 130 5.40 -12.74 18.26
N ASP A 131 6.03 -11.81 17.55
CA ASP A 131 7.39 -11.37 17.88
C ASP A 131 7.45 -10.79 19.29
N GLY A 132 8.46 -11.23 20.04
CA GLY A 132 8.78 -10.78 21.38
C GLY A 132 9.82 -9.66 21.39
N PRO A 133 10.03 -9.02 22.55
CA PRO A 133 11.00 -7.94 22.69
C PRO A 133 12.43 -8.40 22.33
N ASN A 134 13.22 -7.48 21.78
CA ASN A 134 14.58 -7.73 21.28
C ASN A 134 14.62 -8.75 20.14
N PHE A 135 13.62 -8.71 19.26
CA PHE A 135 13.54 -9.57 18.09
C PHE A 135 13.60 -11.07 18.47
N ALA A 136 12.75 -11.47 19.42
CA ALA A 136 12.60 -12.86 19.84
C ALA A 136 11.38 -13.49 19.16
N ASN A 137 11.35 -14.82 19.04
CA ASN A 137 10.21 -15.56 18.48
C ASN A 137 9.88 -15.21 17.01
N ASN A 138 10.92 -15.08 16.19
CA ASN A 138 10.89 -14.62 14.79
C ASN A 138 11.17 -15.73 13.75
N ALA A 139 11.03 -17.00 14.13
CA ALA A 139 11.46 -18.13 13.30
C ALA A 139 10.58 -18.32 12.04
N GLU A 140 9.35 -17.83 12.12
CA GLU A 140 8.28 -17.83 11.12
C GLU A 140 8.27 -16.57 10.27
N ASN A 141 9.02 -15.53 10.65
CA ASN A 141 9.01 -14.27 9.93
C ASN A 141 9.43 -14.41 8.47
N SER A 142 8.90 -13.55 7.60
CA SER A 142 9.33 -13.44 6.21
C SER A 142 10.85 -13.30 6.10
N TYR A 143 11.45 -13.94 5.10
CA TYR A 143 12.87 -13.74 4.81
C TYR A 143 13.14 -12.30 4.37
N HIS A 144 12.32 -11.78 3.46
CA HIS A 144 12.36 -10.39 3.02
C HIS A 144 10.96 -9.81 3.19
N VAL A 145 10.84 -8.71 3.93
CA VAL A 145 9.54 -8.02 4.05
C VAL A 145 9.15 -7.36 2.73
N VAL A 146 10.13 -6.73 2.09
CA VAL A 146 10.00 -6.04 0.80
C VAL A 146 11.00 -6.62 -0.18
N THR A 147 10.63 -6.74 -1.46
CA THR A 147 11.58 -7.10 -2.52
C THR A 147 11.61 -6.05 -3.63
N GLY A 148 12.82 -5.55 -3.90
CA GLY A 148 13.10 -4.55 -4.93
C GLY A 148 13.74 -5.09 -6.20
N ASN A 149 13.95 -6.41 -6.31
CA ASN A 149 14.69 -7.02 -7.42
C ASN A 149 14.14 -6.61 -8.79
N GLY A 150 15.02 -6.15 -9.68
CA GLY A 150 14.66 -5.74 -11.04
C GLY A 150 13.84 -4.45 -11.15
N THR A 151 13.69 -3.69 -10.06
CA THR A 151 13.10 -2.35 -10.11
C THR A 151 14.08 -1.33 -10.71
N ASN A 152 13.56 -0.22 -11.21
CA ASN A 152 14.35 0.91 -11.72
C ASN A 152 13.97 2.20 -10.98
N ALA A 153 14.59 3.32 -11.36
CA ALA A 153 14.44 4.61 -10.67
C ALA A 153 13.02 5.19 -10.67
N THR A 154 12.08 4.59 -11.42
CA THR A 154 10.66 4.98 -11.41
C THR A 154 9.86 4.34 -10.28
N THR A 155 10.41 3.35 -9.57
CA THR A 155 9.80 2.79 -8.36
C THR A 155 10.15 3.64 -7.15
N VAL A 156 9.15 3.96 -6.33
CA VAL A 156 9.33 4.77 -5.12
C VAL A 156 8.77 4.03 -3.90
N LEU A 157 9.56 3.99 -2.83
CA LEU A 157 9.16 3.55 -1.50
C LEU A 157 9.31 4.76 -0.56
N ASP A 158 8.21 5.26 0.02
CA ASP A 158 8.21 6.52 0.78
C ASP A 158 7.39 6.46 2.07
N GLY A 159 8.02 6.77 3.21
CA GLY A 159 7.30 6.99 4.48
C GLY A 159 6.80 5.71 5.15
N LEU A 160 7.57 4.63 5.07
CA LEU A 160 7.20 3.30 5.59
C LEU A 160 8.20 2.85 6.65
N THR A 161 7.69 2.16 7.67
CA THR A 161 8.51 1.37 8.59
C THR A 161 8.55 -0.06 8.08
N ILE A 162 9.73 -0.58 7.79
CA ILE A 162 9.97 -1.96 7.37
C ILE A 162 10.59 -2.71 8.54
N THR A 163 9.88 -3.71 9.04
CA THR A 163 10.29 -4.42 10.26
C THR A 163 10.06 -5.92 10.19
N ALA A 164 10.69 -6.63 11.11
CA ALA A 164 10.49 -8.03 11.37
C ALA A 164 10.89 -8.98 10.23
N GLY A 165 11.78 -8.58 9.33
CA GLY A 165 12.39 -9.50 8.38
C GLY A 165 13.46 -10.37 9.03
N ASN A 166 13.46 -11.67 8.74
CA ASN A 166 14.44 -12.63 9.28
C ASN A 166 15.05 -13.49 8.16
N ALA A 167 15.97 -12.91 7.40
CA ALA A 167 16.71 -13.57 6.33
C ALA A 167 17.79 -14.51 6.91
N ASN A 168 17.36 -15.67 7.41
CA ASN A 168 18.22 -16.72 7.96
C ASN A 168 18.19 -18.02 7.13
N GLY A 169 17.71 -17.93 5.89
CA GLY A 169 17.65 -19.05 4.95
C GLY A 169 18.99 -19.32 4.27
N ILE A 170 18.94 -19.81 3.03
CA ILE A 170 20.13 -20.07 2.22
C ILE A 170 20.10 -19.28 0.91
N GLY A 171 21.29 -18.95 0.39
CA GLY A 171 21.43 -18.34 -0.93
C GLY A 171 20.93 -16.89 -0.97
N TRP A 172 19.74 -16.65 -1.53
CA TRP A 172 19.14 -15.31 -1.55
C TRP A 172 18.45 -14.98 -0.22
N GLU A 173 17.92 -15.99 0.47
CA GLU A 173 17.11 -15.86 1.69
C GLU A 173 17.92 -15.52 2.94
N ASN A 174 19.25 -15.28 2.82
CA ASN A 174 20.11 -14.80 3.90
C ASN A 174 20.62 -13.35 3.71
N HIS A 175 20.07 -12.63 2.73
CA HIS A 175 20.38 -11.22 2.45
C HIS A 175 19.17 -10.32 2.76
N GLY A 176 19.35 -9.07 3.16
CA GLY A 176 18.28 -8.06 3.11
C GLY A 176 17.00 -8.47 3.83
N GLY A 177 17.04 -8.60 5.17
CA GLY A 177 15.88 -9.02 5.97
C GLY A 177 14.70 -8.06 5.80
N GLY A 178 14.95 -6.77 5.94
CA GLY A 178 13.94 -5.74 5.68
C GLY A 178 13.59 -5.67 4.20
N MET A 179 14.59 -5.38 3.36
CA MET A 179 14.41 -5.37 1.91
C MET A 179 15.48 -6.16 1.17
N GLY A 180 15.07 -7.22 0.49
CA GLY A 180 15.91 -7.88 -0.50
C GLY A 180 15.93 -7.07 -1.80
N ASN A 181 17.09 -6.49 -2.15
CA ASN A 181 17.25 -5.76 -3.42
C ASN A 181 18.49 -6.20 -4.22
N SER A 182 18.32 -7.17 -5.13
CA SER A 182 19.35 -7.60 -6.07
C SER A 182 19.18 -6.89 -7.41
N GLY A 183 20.07 -5.93 -7.69
CA GLY A 183 20.14 -5.22 -8.97
C GLY A 183 18.99 -4.24 -9.25
N GLY A 184 18.12 -3.96 -8.27
CA GLY A 184 17.11 -2.92 -8.39
C GLY A 184 17.67 -1.52 -8.11
N ASN A 185 17.08 -0.51 -8.75
CA ASN A 185 17.48 0.90 -8.67
C ASN A 185 16.29 1.78 -8.26
N LEU A 186 15.46 1.33 -7.32
CA LEU A 186 14.36 2.11 -6.76
C LEU A 186 14.83 3.30 -5.92
N THR A 187 13.92 4.26 -5.72
CA THR A 187 14.11 5.34 -4.75
C THR A 187 13.48 4.95 -3.41
N VAL A 188 14.28 4.96 -2.34
CA VAL A 188 13.80 4.78 -0.96
C VAL A 188 13.97 6.09 -0.21
N THR A 189 12.87 6.66 0.30
CA THR A 189 12.85 7.96 0.96
C THR A 189 12.03 7.89 2.25
N ASN A 190 12.45 8.55 3.32
CA ASN A 190 11.70 8.61 4.59
C ASN A 190 11.28 7.23 5.14
N CYS A 191 12.02 6.17 4.82
CA CYS A 191 11.72 4.83 5.32
C CYS A 191 12.62 4.51 6.50
N ALA A 192 12.08 3.77 7.46
CA ALA A 192 12.83 3.20 8.58
C ALA A 192 12.97 1.70 8.37
N PHE A 193 14.18 1.17 8.55
CA PHE A 193 14.43 -0.27 8.61
C PHE A 193 14.80 -0.61 10.05
N ILE A 194 13.89 -1.24 10.77
CA ILE A 194 14.04 -1.52 12.20
C ILE A 194 13.85 -3.02 12.45
N GLU A 195 14.56 -3.57 13.42
CA GLU A 195 14.38 -4.96 13.88
C GLU A 195 14.30 -5.99 12.74
N ASN A 196 15.23 -5.86 11.78
CA ASN A 196 15.41 -6.82 10.71
C ASN A 196 16.75 -7.54 10.87
N SER A 197 16.80 -8.84 10.60
CA SER A 197 17.99 -9.68 10.69
C SER A 197 18.29 -10.36 9.36
N ALA A 198 19.57 -10.45 9.02
CA ALA A 198 20.09 -11.20 7.90
C ALA A 198 21.55 -11.59 8.16
N GLU A 199 22.06 -12.59 7.45
CA GLU A 199 23.52 -12.84 7.41
C GLU A 199 24.24 -11.68 6.69
N PHE A 200 23.63 -11.15 5.63
CA PHE A 200 24.16 -10.05 4.84
C PHE A 200 23.14 -8.91 4.72
N GLY A 201 23.35 -7.82 5.47
CA GLY A 201 22.51 -6.62 5.39
C GLY A 201 21.12 -6.83 6.01
N GLY A 202 21.00 -6.75 7.34
CA GLY A 202 19.73 -6.95 8.04
C GLY A 202 18.60 -6.03 7.54
N GLY A 203 18.90 -4.75 7.33
CA GLY A 203 17.93 -3.79 6.78
C GLY A 203 17.72 -3.91 5.26
N MET A 204 18.80 -4.01 4.49
CA MET A 204 18.82 -4.03 3.02
C MET A 204 20.06 -4.73 2.48
#